data_AF-A0A0F3KD47-F1
#
_entry.id   AF-A0A0F3KD47-F1
#
_cell.length_a   1.000
_cell.length_b   1.000
_cell.length_c   1.000
_cell.angle_alpha   90.00
_cell.angle_beta   90.00
_cell.angle_gamma   90.00
#
_symmetry.space_group_name_H-M   'P 1'
#
loop_
_entity.id
_entity.type
_entity.pdbx_description
1 polymer ?
#
loop_
_entity_poly.entity_id
_entity_poly.type
_entity_poly.pdbx_seq_one_letter_code
_entity_poly.pdbx_strand_id
1 'polypeptide(L)'
;MLVCKDSTARRGRAWWLGTMALCLAGAASAAPQDTTAAYDTQDARLNAAYKALSKTLDDAGRKALRDEERQWITGRDTVCTVPAGTVVKNQCTTTQTSFRADELEKRAKGGVASPGIHGNVAGVAGDWAYRSKCNFGHFVELTVTGGGSTAQGTWSDGTRVRENEGKVLGEWKADRLYLRFCADNEERGGFPVCPAFSDVAAYVVPEGNGLAWYRTWGPKEEGAFTKYVVMTRKPAQGHVPDDTHCTEDN
;
A
#
# COMPACT_ATOMS: atom_id res chain seq x y z
N MET A 1 37.02 -25.24 14.28
CA MET A 1 37.14 -26.24 15.38
C MET A 1 38.43 -25.93 16.12
N LEU A 2 38.43 -25.99 17.47
CA LEU A 2 39.46 -25.53 18.43
C LEU A 2 39.52 -23.99 18.60
N VAL A 3 39.10 -23.33 19.70
CA VAL A 3 39.28 -23.49 21.17
C VAL A 3 40.70 -23.17 21.67
N CYS A 4 40.83 -22.01 22.32
CA CYS A 4 41.78 -21.69 23.40
C CYS A 4 41.00 -20.79 24.37
N LYS A 5 40.35 -21.28 25.44
CA LYS A 5 40.85 -21.79 26.73
C LYS A 5 41.59 -20.73 27.55
N ASP A 6 40.84 -20.19 28.51
CA ASP A 6 41.24 -19.30 29.59
C ASP A 6 42.39 -19.91 30.41
N SER A 7 43.35 -19.06 30.79
CA SER A 7 44.41 -19.38 31.76
C SER A 7 44.35 -18.37 32.90
N THR A 8 43.92 -18.85 34.06
CA THR A 8 43.95 -18.14 35.34
C THR A 8 45.35 -18.20 35.94
N ALA A 9 45.98 -17.06 36.25
CA ALA A 9 47.02 -16.99 37.28
C ALA A 9 47.31 -15.56 37.78
N ARG A 10 46.74 -15.26 38.96
CA ARG A 10 47.38 -14.73 40.18
C ARG A 10 48.36 -13.55 40.13
N ARG A 11 48.03 -12.61 41.03
CA ARG A 11 48.88 -11.81 41.95
C ARG A 11 49.61 -10.60 41.34
N GLY A 12 49.24 -9.41 41.83
CA GLY A 12 50.09 -8.23 41.72
C GLY A 12 49.41 -6.96 42.21
N ARG A 13 50.04 -6.28 43.16
CA ARG A 13 49.59 -5.09 43.90
C ARG A 13 49.38 -3.86 43.01
N ALA A 14 48.36 -3.09 43.39
CA ALA A 14 48.30 -1.64 43.56
C ALA A 14 48.78 -0.66 42.46
N TRP A 15 47.90 0.34 42.26
CA TRP A 15 48.14 1.69 41.74
C TRP A 15 48.34 1.84 40.24
N TRP A 16 47.22 2.08 39.54
CA TRP A 16 47.18 2.89 38.33
C TRP A 16 45.98 3.84 38.38
N LEU A 17 46.29 5.14 38.42
CA LEU A 17 45.39 6.21 38.01
C LEU A 17 45.07 6.01 36.52
N GLY A 18 43.79 5.80 36.18
CA GLY A 18 43.37 5.48 34.82
C GLY A 18 42.08 6.19 34.43
N THR A 19 42.26 7.35 33.79
CA THR A 19 41.54 7.84 32.59
C THR A 19 40.00 7.85 32.56
N MET A 20 39.47 9.07 32.39
CA MET A 20 38.17 9.41 31.81
C MET A 20 37.72 8.42 30.71
N ALA A 21 36.56 7.80 30.90
CA ALA A 21 35.79 7.20 29.81
C ALA A 21 34.65 8.16 29.42
N LEU A 22 34.94 9.10 28.53
CA LEU A 22 33.92 9.86 27.82
C LEU A 22 33.40 8.95 26.69
N CYS A 23 32.25 8.30 26.88
CA CYS A 23 31.57 7.58 25.81
C CYS A 23 31.00 8.60 24.82
N LEU A 24 31.76 8.91 23.76
CA LEU A 24 31.26 9.54 22.56
C LEU A 24 30.36 8.52 21.84
N ALA A 25 29.04 8.72 21.95
CA ALA A 25 28.07 8.07 21.09
C ALA A 25 28.33 8.54 19.64
N GLY A 26 29.02 7.72 18.86
CA GLY A 26 29.18 7.96 17.43
C GLY A 26 27.82 7.83 16.76
N ALA A 27 27.37 8.92 16.11
CA ALA A 27 26.29 8.85 15.15
C ALA A 27 26.71 7.89 14.02
N ALA A 28 26.09 6.72 13.96
CA ALA A 28 26.26 5.81 12.85
C ALA A 28 25.66 6.46 11.60
N SER A 29 26.51 7.01 10.74
CA SER A 29 26.13 7.41 9.40
C SER A 29 25.58 6.19 8.66
N ALA A 30 24.31 6.24 8.24
CA ALA A 30 23.74 5.22 7.38
C ALA A 30 24.58 5.14 6.09
N ALA A 31 25.24 4.00 5.86
CA ALA A 31 26.01 3.79 4.65
C ALA A 31 25.08 3.92 3.42
N PRO A 32 25.56 4.49 2.30
CA PRO A 32 24.78 4.55 1.07
C PRO A 32 24.38 3.13 0.65
N GLN A 33 23.08 2.88 0.55
CA GLN A 33 22.56 1.59 0.13
C GLN A 33 22.89 1.39 -1.35
N ASP A 34 23.62 0.32 -1.68
CA ASP A 34 23.87 -0.06 -3.07
C ASP A 34 22.56 -0.56 -3.71
N THR A 35 21.88 0.37 -4.38
CA THR A 35 20.60 0.13 -5.07
C THR A 35 20.72 -0.88 -6.22
N THR A 36 21.93 -1.11 -6.75
CA THR A 36 22.17 -2.09 -7.83
C THR A 36 22.05 -3.51 -7.29
N ALA A 37 22.78 -3.83 -6.22
CA ALA A 37 22.75 -5.15 -5.60
C ALA A 37 21.36 -5.48 -5.01
N ALA A 38 20.68 -4.45 -4.46
CA ALA A 38 19.32 -4.59 -3.98
C ALA A 38 18.33 -4.93 -5.11
N TYR A 39 18.39 -4.22 -6.25
CA TYR A 39 17.56 -4.52 -7.42
C TYR A 39 17.82 -5.95 -7.92
N ASP A 40 19.08 -6.32 -8.13
CA ASP A 40 19.44 -7.63 -8.71
C ASP A 40 18.96 -8.80 -7.84
N THR A 41 18.98 -8.62 -6.52
CA THR A 41 18.42 -9.60 -5.58
C THR A 41 16.91 -9.77 -5.78
N GLN A 42 16.17 -8.67 -5.90
CA GLN A 42 14.72 -8.72 -6.09
C GLN A 42 14.34 -9.23 -7.48
N ASP A 43 15.10 -8.89 -8.52
CA ASP A 43 14.88 -9.34 -9.89
C ASP A 43 15.12 -10.85 -10.03
N ALA A 44 16.19 -11.38 -9.41
CA ALA A 44 16.45 -12.80 -9.35
C ALA A 44 15.31 -13.56 -8.64
N ARG A 45 14.81 -12.99 -7.54
CA ARG A 45 13.70 -13.53 -6.75
C ARG A 45 12.39 -13.53 -7.54
N LEU A 46 12.05 -12.43 -8.21
CA LEU A 46 10.90 -12.33 -9.12
C LEU A 46 10.96 -13.42 -10.20
N ASN A 47 12.11 -13.55 -10.87
CA ASN A 47 12.31 -14.54 -11.93
C ASN A 47 12.19 -15.98 -11.42
N ALA A 48 12.66 -16.26 -10.20
CA ALA A 48 12.48 -17.56 -9.57
C ALA A 48 11.01 -17.87 -9.29
N ALA A 49 10.28 -16.90 -8.73
CA ALA A 49 8.85 -17.02 -8.42
C ALA A 49 8.00 -17.21 -9.68
N TYR A 50 8.25 -16.43 -10.72
CA TYR A 50 7.61 -16.57 -12.03
C TYR A 50 7.82 -17.97 -12.61
N LYS A 51 9.07 -18.48 -12.60
CA LYS A 51 9.38 -19.83 -13.09
C LYS A 51 8.68 -20.91 -12.24
N ALA A 52 8.60 -20.73 -10.93
CA ALA A 52 7.92 -21.66 -10.04
C ALA A 52 6.41 -21.70 -10.33
N LEU A 53 5.75 -20.54 -10.38
CA LEU A 53 4.31 -20.45 -10.69
C LEU A 53 3.99 -20.97 -12.10
N SER A 54 4.79 -20.61 -13.10
CA SER A 54 4.57 -21.07 -14.47
C SER A 54 4.55 -22.60 -14.59
N LYS A 55 5.34 -23.32 -13.78
CA LYS A 55 5.37 -24.79 -13.76
C LYS A 55 4.09 -25.42 -13.20
N THR A 56 3.30 -24.69 -12.42
CA THR A 56 2.05 -25.20 -11.83
C THR A 56 0.82 -24.90 -12.69
N LEU A 57 0.99 -24.15 -13.80
CA LEU A 57 -0.09 -23.69 -14.66
C LEU A 57 -0.17 -24.50 -15.96
N ASP A 58 -1.38 -24.64 -16.48
CA ASP A 58 -1.64 -25.15 -17.83
C ASP A 58 -1.23 -24.12 -18.91
N ASP A 59 -1.38 -24.47 -20.18
CA ASP A 59 -0.92 -23.65 -21.30
C ASP A 59 -1.61 -22.27 -21.33
N ALA A 60 -2.90 -22.24 -21.03
CA ALA A 60 -3.70 -21.02 -20.92
C ALA A 60 -3.23 -20.16 -19.75
N GLY A 61 -3.04 -20.75 -18.56
CA GLY A 61 -2.53 -20.06 -17.37
C GLY A 61 -1.11 -19.52 -17.56
N ARG A 62 -0.22 -20.27 -18.22
CA ARG A 62 1.13 -19.78 -18.56
C ARG A 62 1.09 -18.61 -19.54
N LYS A 63 0.14 -18.60 -20.48
CA LYS A 63 -0.07 -17.45 -21.38
C LYS A 63 -0.58 -16.23 -20.60
N ALA A 64 -1.60 -16.41 -19.75
CA ALA A 64 -2.12 -15.34 -18.92
C ALA A 64 -1.03 -14.74 -18.02
N LEU A 65 -0.22 -15.58 -17.36
CA LEU A 65 0.89 -15.12 -16.51
C LEU A 65 1.92 -14.29 -17.31
N ARG A 66 2.25 -14.67 -18.55
CA ARG A 66 3.14 -13.87 -19.41
C ARG A 66 2.56 -12.51 -19.75
N ASP A 67 1.27 -12.46 -20.03
CA ASP A 67 0.59 -11.22 -20.39
C ASP A 67 0.49 -10.29 -19.15
N GLU A 68 0.24 -10.86 -17.97
CA GLU A 68 0.29 -10.15 -16.68
C GLU A 68 1.69 -9.55 -16.40
N GLU A 69 2.78 -10.32 -16.57
CA GLU A 69 4.15 -9.80 -16.35
C GLU A 69 4.48 -8.64 -17.30
N ARG A 70 4.05 -8.71 -18.56
CA ARG A 70 4.28 -7.63 -19.54
C ARG A 70 3.54 -6.35 -19.17
N GLN A 71 2.28 -6.49 -18.72
CA GLN A 71 1.49 -5.37 -18.23
C GLN A 71 2.10 -4.80 -16.96
N TRP A 72 2.57 -5.65 -16.04
CA TRP A 72 3.25 -5.23 -14.82
C TRP A 72 4.53 -4.44 -15.12
N ILE A 73 5.39 -4.91 -16.04
CA ILE A 73 6.60 -4.18 -16.46
C ILE A 73 6.23 -2.79 -17.00
N THR A 74 5.20 -2.69 -17.84
CA THR A 74 4.72 -1.42 -18.39
C THR A 74 4.23 -0.47 -17.28
N GLY A 75 3.47 -1.01 -16.31
CA GLY A 75 2.98 -0.26 -15.16
C GLY A 75 4.11 0.22 -14.26
N ARG A 76 5.06 -0.66 -13.93
CA ARG A 76 6.28 -0.34 -13.17
C ARG A 76 7.04 0.79 -13.85
N ASP A 77 7.26 0.65 -15.16
CA ASP A 77 8.07 1.61 -15.91
C ASP A 77 7.43 3.01 -15.87
N THR A 78 6.11 3.07 -16.02
CA THR A 78 5.32 4.30 -15.89
C THR A 78 5.40 4.89 -14.49
N VAL A 79 5.14 4.09 -13.45
CA VAL A 79 5.12 4.54 -12.04
C VAL A 79 6.50 5.04 -11.61
N CYS A 80 7.56 4.36 -12.04
CA CYS A 80 8.92 4.75 -11.70
C CYS A 80 9.51 5.81 -12.64
N THR A 81 8.71 6.32 -13.59
CA THR A 81 9.15 7.32 -14.59
C THR A 81 10.43 6.87 -15.31
N VAL A 82 10.53 5.58 -15.62
CA VAL A 82 11.65 5.02 -16.37
C VAL A 82 11.20 4.83 -17.83
N PRO A 83 12.07 5.08 -18.82
CA PRO A 83 11.71 4.85 -20.21
C PRO A 83 11.29 3.39 -20.42
N ALA A 84 10.18 3.19 -21.14
CA ALA A 84 9.60 1.87 -21.35
C ALA A 84 10.64 0.87 -21.89
N GLY A 85 10.72 -0.30 -21.27
CA GLY A 85 11.65 -1.36 -21.66
C GLY A 85 13.10 -1.14 -21.19
N THR A 86 13.36 -0.11 -20.38
CA THR A 86 14.69 0.15 -19.81
C THR A 86 14.76 -0.36 -18.38
N VAL A 87 15.80 -1.13 -18.06
CA VAL A 87 16.08 -1.53 -16.68
C VAL A 87 16.90 -0.44 -15.99
N VAL A 88 16.20 0.46 -15.28
CA VAL A 88 16.83 1.42 -14.38
C VAL A 88 16.83 0.85 -12.97
N LYS A 89 18.00 0.74 -12.35
CA LYS A 89 18.15 0.21 -10.99
C LYS A 89 18.12 1.37 -10.00
N ASN A 90 16.94 1.64 -9.44
CA ASN A 90 16.74 2.67 -8.43
C ASN A 90 15.82 2.15 -7.33
N GLN A 91 15.54 2.97 -6.33
CA GLN A 91 14.69 2.57 -5.22
C GLN A 91 13.28 2.20 -5.67
N CYS A 92 12.67 2.97 -6.59
CA CYS A 92 11.33 2.68 -7.10
C CYS A 92 11.27 1.32 -7.80
N THR A 93 12.18 1.05 -8.74
CA THR A 93 12.18 -0.21 -9.49
C THR A 93 12.51 -1.39 -8.59
N THR A 94 13.42 -1.24 -7.62
CA THR A 94 13.73 -2.27 -6.61
C THR A 94 12.50 -2.61 -5.78
N THR A 95 11.80 -1.58 -5.27
CA THR A 95 10.60 -1.77 -4.46
C THR A 95 9.48 -2.42 -5.26
N GLN A 96 9.18 -1.93 -6.47
CA GLN A 96 8.16 -2.53 -7.34
C GLN A 96 8.47 -3.99 -7.70
N THR A 97 9.73 -4.30 -8.01
CA THR A 97 10.18 -5.68 -8.29
C THR A 97 10.02 -6.59 -7.06
N SER A 98 10.32 -6.10 -5.85
CA SER A 98 10.12 -6.87 -4.62
C SER A 98 8.66 -7.23 -4.37
N PHE A 99 7.73 -6.30 -4.60
CA PHE A 99 6.30 -6.53 -4.42
C PHE A 99 5.72 -7.53 -5.43
N ARG A 100 6.18 -7.48 -6.68
CA ARG A 100 5.79 -8.49 -7.68
C ARG A 100 6.32 -9.87 -7.30
N ALA A 101 7.55 -9.95 -6.79
CA ALA A 101 8.11 -11.21 -6.31
C ALA A 101 7.27 -11.80 -5.16
N ASP A 102 6.85 -11.00 -4.17
CA ASP A 102 5.97 -11.44 -3.07
C ASP A 102 4.65 -12.04 -3.59
N GLU A 103 4.04 -11.38 -4.57
CA GLU A 103 2.76 -11.79 -5.14
C GLU A 103 2.87 -13.12 -5.91
N LEU A 104 3.90 -13.29 -6.75
CA LEU A 104 4.13 -14.55 -7.46
C LEU A 104 4.51 -15.69 -6.52
N GLU A 105 5.30 -15.43 -5.47
CA GLU A 105 5.66 -16.42 -4.45
C GLU A 105 4.43 -16.92 -3.69
N LYS A 106 3.49 -16.02 -3.38
CA LYS A 106 2.22 -16.37 -2.72
C LYS A 106 1.36 -17.28 -3.61
N ARG A 107 1.23 -16.94 -4.90
CA ARG A 107 0.48 -17.75 -5.88
C ARG A 107 1.11 -19.12 -6.10
N ALA A 108 2.44 -19.19 -6.18
CA ALA A 108 3.17 -20.46 -6.37
C ALA A 108 2.99 -21.45 -5.20
N LYS A 109 2.71 -20.96 -3.99
CA LYS A 109 2.50 -21.78 -2.78
C LYS A 109 1.07 -22.34 -2.66
N GLY A 110 0.24 -22.24 -3.70
CA GLY A 110 -1.13 -22.75 -3.68
C GLY A 110 -2.13 -21.84 -2.96
N GLY A 111 -1.74 -20.60 -2.63
CA GLY A 111 -2.71 -19.55 -2.38
C GLY A 111 -3.47 -19.29 -3.68
N VAL A 112 -4.68 -19.83 -3.80
CA VAL A 112 -5.49 -19.75 -5.02
C VAL A 112 -5.67 -18.29 -5.43
N ALA A 113 -5.09 -17.90 -6.56
CA ALA A 113 -5.55 -16.76 -7.37
C ALA A 113 -5.03 -16.87 -8.82
N SER A 114 -5.87 -17.41 -9.71
CA SER A 114 -6.17 -16.83 -11.04
C SER A 114 -7.28 -17.65 -11.71
N PRO A 115 -8.18 -17.02 -12.49
CA PRO A 115 -7.83 -16.24 -13.67
C PRO A 115 -7.79 -14.74 -13.38
N GLY A 116 -6.88 -14.05 -14.07
CA GLY A 116 -6.65 -12.62 -13.92
C GLY A 116 -7.94 -11.82 -14.05
N ILE A 117 -8.40 -11.28 -12.92
CA ILE A 117 -9.04 -9.98 -12.79
C ILE A 117 -8.53 -9.44 -11.46
N HIS A 118 -7.86 -8.29 -11.53
CA HIS A 118 -7.60 -7.35 -10.44
C HIS A 118 -8.58 -7.54 -9.27
N GLY A 119 -8.07 -7.62 -8.03
CA GLY A 119 -8.88 -7.84 -6.82
C GLY A 119 -10.25 -7.21 -6.96
N ASN A 120 -11.28 -8.03 -7.21
CA ASN A 120 -12.62 -7.64 -7.61
C ASN A 120 -12.79 -6.19 -8.13
N VAL A 121 -12.10 -5.79 -9.20
CA VAL A 121 -12.20 -4.41 -9.74
C VAL A 121 -13.64 -4.07 -10.06
N ALA A 122 -14.43 -5.03 -10.55
CA ALA A 122 -15.86 -4.87 -10.74
C ALA A 122 -16.64 -4.60 -9.43
N GLY A 123 -16.18 -5.19 -8.33
CA GLY A 123 -16.74 -4.99 -6.98
C GLY A 123 -16.38 -3.66 -6.33
N VAL A 124 -15.42 -2.89 -6.87
CA VAL A 124 -15.02 -1.57 -6.33
C VAL A 124 -15.25 -0.43 -7.32
N ALA A 125 -15.10 -0.64 -8.62
CA ALA A 125 -15.35 0.38 -9.64
C ALA A 125 -16.82 0.82 -9.64
N GLY A 126 -17.05 2.11 -9.87
CA GLY A 126 -18.36 2.76 -9.90
C GLY A 126 -18.56 3.77 -8.77
N ASP A 127 -19.81 4.21 -8.62
CA ASP A 127 -20.18 5.26 -7.68
C ASP A 127 -20.69 4.65 -6.37
N TRP A 128 -20.15 5.15 -5.26
CA TRP A 128 -20.46 4.71 -3.92
C TRP A 128 -20.86 5.89 -3.06
N ALA A 129 -21.80 5.66 -2.16
CA ALA A 129 -22.23 6.66 -1.22
C ALA A 129 -22.64 6.06 0.12
N TYR A 130 -22.36 6.81 1.18
CA TYR A 130 -22.88 6.62 2.51
C TYR A 130 -23.62 7.90 2.92
N ARG A 131 -24.77 7.75 3.57
CA ARG A 131 -25.50 8.87 4.14
C ARG A 131 -25.98 8.50 5.53
N SER A 132 -25.83 9.41 6.48
CA SER A 132 -26.49 9.35 7.77
C SER A 132 -27.09 10.70 8.09
N LYS A 133 -28.31 10.69 8.64
CA LYS A 133 -28.97 11.89 9.16
C LYS A 133 -28.77 12.07 10.67
N CYS A 134 -28.06 11.15 11.33
CA CYS A 134 -27.73 11.28 12.75
C CYS A 134 -26.90 12.54 13.00
N ASN A 135 -27.11 13.23 14.12
CA ASN A 135 -26.42 14.48 14.47
C ASN A 135 -26.43 15.52 13.34
N PHE A 136 -25.32 16.19 13.06
CA PHE A 136 -25.15 17.14 11.93
C PHE A 136 -25.12 16.49 10.54
N GLY A 137 -25.41 15.19 10.45
CA GLY A 137 -25.34 14.40 9.23
C GLY A 137 -23.90 14.04 8.85
N HIS A 138 -23.76 12.94 8.14
CA HIS A 138 -22.48 12.48 7.58
C HIS A 138 -22.74 11.91 6.18
N PHE A 139 -22.09 12.48 5.19
CA PHE A 139 -22.27 12.17 3.78
C PHE A 139 -20.91 11.91 3.17
N VAL A 140 -20.71 10.70 2.66
CA VAL A 140 -19.48 10.28 2.01
C VAL A 140 -19.82 9.81 0.62
N GLU A 141 -19.09 10.27 -0.37
CA GLU A 141 -19.16 9.76 -1.73
C GLU A 141 -17.76 9.37 -2.22
N LEU A 142 -17.69 8.26 -2.97
CA LEU A 142 -16.48 7.79 -3.60
C LEU A 142 -16.81 7.30 -5.00
N THR A 143 -16.17 7.91 -5.99
CA THR A 143 -16.20 7.45 -7.37
C THR A 143 -14.89 6.76 -7.68
N VAL A 144 -14.96 5.50 -8.11
CA VAL A 144 -13.77 4.76 -8.54
C VAL A 144 -13.91 4.41 -10.02
N THR A 145 -13.03 4.98 -10.82
CA THR A 145 -12.88 4.67 -12.25
C THR A 145 -11.54 3.97 -12.47
N GLY A 146 -11.52 2.99 -13.37
CA GLY A 146 -10.29 2.29 -13.73
C GLY A 146 -10.50 0.80 -13.95
N GLY A 147 -9.55 0.22 -14.69
CA GLY A 147 -9.41 -1.21 -14.92
C GLY A 147 -7.92 -1.50 -15.05
N GLY A 148 -7.40 -2.38 -14.20
CA GLY A 148 -5.96 -2.49 -14.05
C GLY A 148 -5.49 -2.63 -12.60
N SER A 149 -4.19 -2.47 -12.41
CA SER A 149 -3.54 -2.35 -11.11
C SER A 149 -3.73 -0.97 -10.46
N THR A 150 -4.23 0.02 -11.21
CA THR A 150 -4.47 1.38 -10.72
C THR A 150 -5.93 1.79 -10.92
N ALA A 151 -6.38 2.73 -10.09
CA ALA A 151 -7.68 3.36 -10.19
C ALA A 151 -7.54 4.87 -9.94
N GLN A 152 -8.55 5.62 -10.33
CA GLN A 152 -8.65 7.06 -10.10
C GLN A 152 -10.10 7.46 -9.90
N GLY A 153 -10.35 8.64 -9.36
CA GLY A 153 -11.71 9.18 -9.34
C GLY A 153 -11.83 10.36 -8.40
N THR A 154 -12.98 10.48 -7.76
CA THR A 154 -13.30 11.57 -6.85
C THR A 154 -13.76 11.05 -5.51
N TRP A 155 -13.63 11.88 -4.49
CA TRP A 155 -14.15 11.62 -3.16
C TRP A 155 -14.82 12.89 -2.63
N SER A 156 -15.83 12.73 -1.79
CA SER A 156 -16.31 13.77 -0.90
C SER A 156 -16.63 13.20 0.48
N ASP A 157 -16.40 14.00 1.51
CA ASP A 157 -16.67 13.69 2.91
C ASP A 157 -17.15 14.96 3.61
N GLY A 158 -18.33 14.88 4.20
CA GLY A 158 -18.98 16.08 4.72
C GLY A 158 -20.12 15.83 5.68
N THR A 159 -20.64 16.94 6.16
CA THR A 159 -21.80 17.08 7.04
C THR A 159 -22.81 18.01 6.35
N ARG A 160 -23.92 18.35 7.01
CA ARG A 160 -24.88 19.32 6.45
C ARG A 160 -24.32 20.73 6.23
N VAL A 161 -23.19 21.07 6.86
CA VAL A 161 -22.67 22.45 6.90
C VAL A 161 -21.29 22.60 6.28
N ARG A 162 -20.57 21.49 6.05
CA ARG A 162 -19.22 21.49 5.50
C ARG A 162 -19.01 20.23 4.69
N GLU A 163 -18.39 20.37 3.53
CA GLU A 163 -17.97 19.30 2.65
C GLU A 163 -16.52 19.55 2.27
N ASN A 164 -15.74 18.49 2.21
CA ASN A 164 -14.44 18.50 1.57
C ASN A 164 -14.44 17.43 0.48
N GLU A 165 -13.85 17.76 -0.66
CA GLU A 165 -13.89 16.94 -1.86
C GLU A 165 -12.59 17.08 -2.66
N GLY A 166 -12.37 16.16 -3.57
CA GLY A 166 -11.27 16.24 -4.52
C GLY A 166 -11.06 14.94 -5.28
N LYS A 167 -9.80 14.61 -5.55
CA LYS A 167 -9.44 13.45 -6.39
C LYS A 167 -8.78 12.34 -5.58
N VAL A 168 -8.97 11.12 -6.07
CA VAL A 168 -8.33 9.93 -5.51
C VAL A 168 -7.48 9.23 -6.57
N LEU A 169 -6.32 8.72 -6.15
CA LEU A 169 -5.54 7.73 -6.87
C LEU A 169 -5.53 6.43 -6.08
N GLY A 170 -5.80 5.33 -6.77
CA GLY A 170 -5.90 3.99 -6.20
C GLY A 170 -4.83 3.06 -6.75
N GLU A 171 -4.30 2.21 -5.89
CA GLU A 171 -3.36 1.15 -6.23
C GLU A 171 -3.81 -0.16 -5.58
N TRP A 172 -3.99 -1.20 -6.40
CA TRP A 172 -4.39 -2.51 -5.91
C TRP A 172 -3.22 -3.22 -5.23
N LYS A 173 -3.45 -3.71 -4.01
CA LYS A 173 -2.55 -4.64 -3.34
C LYS A 173 -3.38 -5.80 -2.78
N ALA A 174 -3.16 -6.98 -3.35
CA ALA A 174 -4.00 -8.15 -3.10
C ALA A 174 -5.49 -7.86 -3.34
N ASP A 175 -6.31 -7.92 -2.30
CA ASP A 175 -7.76 -7.77 -2.31
C ASP A 175 -8.24 -6.36 -1.91
N ARG A 176 -7.31 -5.41 -1.74
CA ARG A 176 -7.60 -4.05 -1.26
C ARG A 176 -7.14 -3.01 -2.27
N LEU A 177 -7.95 -1.97 -2.45
CA LEU A 177 -7.58 -0.80 -3.22
C LEU A 177 -7.10 0.29 -2.26
N TYR A 178 -5.79 0.52 -2.22
CA TYR A 178 -5.17 1.55 -1.36
C TYR A 178 -5.26 2.91 -2.04
N LEU A 179 -5.66 3.93 -1.28
CA LEU A 179 -6.05 5.24 -1.78
C LEU A 179 -5.11 6.34 -1.27
N ARG A 180 -4.78 7.26 -2.18
CA ARG A 180 -4.13 8.55 -1.95
C ARG A 180 -5.09 9.66 -2.37
N PHE A 181 -5.10 10.76 -1.65
CA PHE A 181 -6.09 11.84 -1.85
C PHE A 181 -5.41 13.17 -2.14
N CYS A 182 -6.05 13.98 -2.97
CA CYS A 182 -5.87 15.42 -2.99
C CYS A 182 -7.23 16.09 -2.78
N ALA A 183 -7.23 17.28 -2.20
CA ALA A 183 -8.42 18.09 -1.99
C ALA A 183 -8.48 19.25 -2.98
N ASP A 184 -9.68 19.70 -3.31
CA ASP A 184 -9.89 20.87 -4.15
C ASP A 184 -9.58 22.18 -3.38
N ASN A 185 -9.76 22.16 -2.05
CA ASN A 185 -9.51 23.30 -1.17
C ASN A 185 -8.52 22.93 -0.06
N GLU A 186 -7.72 23.90 0.37
CA GLU A 186 -6.82 23.74 1.51
C GLU A 186 -7.60 23.68 2.82
N GLU A 187 -7.31 22.67 3.66
CA GLU A 187 -7.86 22.54 5.01
C GLU A 187 -6.73 22.23 5.99
N ARG A 188 -6.78 22.82 7.19
CA ARG A 188 -5.76 22.60 8.21
C ARG A 188 -5.75 21.13 8.64
N GLY A 189 -4.67 20.42 8.33
CA GLY A 189 -4.55 18.99 8.60
C GLY A 189 -5.33 18.10 7.62
N GLY A 190 -5.87 18.69 6.55
CA GLY A 190 -6.50 17.98 5.45
C GLY A 190 -5.48 17.43 4.43
N PHE A 191 -5.99 16.94 3.31
CA PHE A 191 -5.15 16.46 2.22
C PHE A 191 -4.48 17.61 1.46
N PRO A 192 -3.35 17.36 0.77
CA PRO A 192 -2.74 18.37 -0.08
C PRO A 192 -3.69 18.83 -1.17
N VAL A 193 -3.56 20.10 -1.60
CA VAL A 193 -4.36 20.64 -2.70
C VAL A 193 -3.95 19.98 -4.02
N CYS A 194 -4.93 19.60 -4.85
CA CYS A 194 -4.67 19.01 -6.16
C CYS A 194 -3.79 19.93 -7.04
N PRO A 195 -2.83 19.38 -7.81
CA PRO A 195 -2.66 17.97 -8.15
C PRO A 195 -1.72 17.18 -7.22
N ALA A 196 -1.28 17.74 -6.10
CA ALA A 196 -0.42 17.02 -5.16
C ALA A 196 -1.25 16.00 -4.37
N PHE A 197 -0.81 14.74 -4.33
CA PHE A 197 -1.49 13.68 -3.58
C PHE A 197 -0.77 13.37 -2.27
N SER A 198 -1.54 12.96 -1.27
CA SER A 198 -1.04 12.43 -0.01
C SER A 198 -0.25 11.13 -0.20
N ASP A 199 0.42 10.69 0.88
CA ASP A 199 0.75 9.27 1.05
C ASP A 199 -0.54 8.42 1.10
N VAL A 200 -0.40 7.09 1.21
CA VAL A 200 -1.55 6.19 1.39
C VAL A 200 -2.26 6.53 2.70
N ALA A 201 -3.52 6.94 2.59
CA ALA A 201 -4.33 7.36 3.75
C ALA A 201 -5.57 6.48 3.97
N ALA A 202 -5.90 5.62 3.01
CA ALA A 202 -7.01 4.68 3.14
C ALA A 202 -6.83 3.41 2.31
N TYR A 203 -7.70 2.43 2.53
CA TYR A 203 -8.03 1.44 1.52
C TYR A 203 -9.53 1.15 1.50
N VAL A 204 -10.01 0.60 0.40
CA VAL A 204 -11.36 0.05 0.28
C VAL A 204 -11.33 -1.43 -0.07
N VAL A 205 -12.34 -2.16 0.40
CA VAL A 205 -12.54 -3.59 0.13
C VAL A 205 -14.04 -3.88 -0.02
N PRO A 206 -14.46 -4.72 -0.98
CA PRO A 206 -15.85 -5.16 -1.06
C PRO A 206 -16.29 -5.86 0.23
N GLU A 207 -17.46 -5.51 0.75
CA GLU A 207 -18.04 -6.11 1.95
C GLU A 207 -19.53 -6.38 1.73
N GLY A 208 -19.88 -7.65 1.48
CA GLY A 208 -21.24 -8.01 1.07
C GLY A 208 -21.64 -7.29 -0.22
N ASN A 209 -22.73 -6.52 -0.17
CA ASN A 209 -23.19 -5.67 -1.27
C ASN A 209 -22.66 -4.21 -1.18
N GLY A 210 -21.81 -3.93 -0.20
CA GLY A 210 -21.25 -2.61 0.07
C GLY A 210 -19.75 -2.52 -0.21
N LEU A 211 -19.23 -1.32 -0.01
CA LEU A 211 -17.80 -1.03 -0.09
C LEU A 211 -17.34 -0.47 1.25
N ALA A 212 -16.53 -1.24 1.98
CA ALA A 212 -15.98 -0.80 3.24
C ALA A 212 -14.76 0.10 3.01
N TRP A 213 -14.80 1.32 3.57
CA TRP A 213 -13.69 2.27 3.55
C TRP A 213 -12.97 2.23 4.91
N TYR A 214 -11.67 1.94 4.88
CA TYR A 214 -10.79 1.99 6.03
C TYR A 214 -9.83 3.19 5.93
N ARG A 215 -9.72 4.01 6.98
CA ARG A 215 -8.86 5.19 7.01
C ARG A 215 -7.78 5.05 8.09
N THR A 216 -6.64 5.69 7.87
CA THR A 216 -5.66 5.89 8.96
C THR A 216 -6.22 6.89 9.96
N TRP A 217 -6.27 6.51 11.23
CA TRP A 217 -6.53 7.40 12.36
C TRP A 217 -5.31 7.33 13.27
N GLY A 218 -4.72 8.48 13.62
CA GLY A 218 -3.52 8.53 14.47
C GLY A 218 -2.20 8.78 13.72
N PRO A 219 -1.05 8.69 14.42
CA PRO A 219 0.27 9.00 13.87
C PRO A 219 0.59 8.17 12.63
N LYS A 220 1.26 8.80 11.65
CA LYS A 220 1.71 8.18 10.38
C LYS A 220 2.51 6.88 10.55
N GLU A 221 3.07 6.67 11.73
CA GLU A 221 3.98 5.56 12.10
C GLU A 221 3.22 4.27 12.48
N GLU A 222 1.94 4.38 12.83
CA GLU A 222 1.15 3.23 13.27
C GLU A 222 0.62 2.39 12.10
N GLY A 223 0.46 2.99 10.90
CA GLY A 223 0.01 2.28 9.68
C GLY A 223 -1.31 1.51 9.83
N ALA A 224 -2.03 1.73 10.94
CA ALA A 224 -3.23 1.03 11.31
C ALA A 224 -4.42 1.73 10.66
N PHE A 225 -5.21 0.96 9.92
CA PHE A 225 -6.42 1.45 9.31
C PHE A 225 -7.63 0.97 10.11
N THR A 226 -8.52 1.90 10.45
CA THR A 226 -9.78 1.62 11.13
C THR A 226 -10.92 1.71 10.12
N LYS A 227 -11.91 0.81 10.24
CA LYS A 227 -13.11 0.88 9.40
C LYS A 227 -13.82 2.20 9.67
N TYR A 228 -14.03 2.98 8.63
CA TYR A 228 -14.65 4.30 8.70
C TYR A 228 -16.15 4.20 8.41
N VAL A 229 -16.51 3.76 7.20
CA VAL A 229 -17.90 3.60 6.74
C VAL A 229 -18.02 2.38 5.82
N VAL A 230 -19.23 1.85 5.67
CA VAL A 230 -19.59 0.92 4.59
C VAL A 230 -20.56 1.65 3.67
N MET A 231 -20.14 1.90 2.43
CA MET A 231 -20.94 2.58 1.42
C MET A 231 -21.80 1.60 0.64
N THR A 232 -22.91 2.11 0.10
CA THR A 232 -23.75 1.39 -0.87
C THR A 232 -23.52 1.96 -2.27
N ARG A 233 -23.97 1.24 -3.30
CA ARG A 233 -23.98 1.75 -4.68
C ARG A 233 -24.80 3.03 -4.74
N LYS A 234 -24.22 4.11 -5.27
CA LYS A 234 -24.97 5.33 -5.57
C LYS A 234 -25.78 5.11 -6.84
N PRO A 235 -27.13 5.15 -6.78
CA PRO A 235 -27.93 4.99 -7.98
C PRO A 235 -27.79 6.23 -8.87
N ALA A 236 -27.80 6.04 -10.20
CA ALA A 236 -27.76 7.16 -11.15
C ALA A 236 -28.94 8.12 -10.98
N GLN A 237 -30.06 7.61 -10.46
CA GLN A 237 -31.28 8.35 -10.15
C GLN A 237 -31.88 7.75 -8.87
N GLY A 238 -32.30 8.61 -7.93
CA GLY A 238 -32.92 8.18 -6.67
C GLY A 238 -32.10 8.54 -5.43
N HIS A 239 -32.59 8.09 -4.28
CA HIS A 239 -32.01 8.41 -2.97
C HIS A 239 -31.04 7.30 -2.53
N VAL A 240 -29.86 7.70 -2.06
CA VAL A 240 -28.95 6.81 -1.32
C VAL A 240 -29.58 6.56 0.05
N PRO A 241 -29.84 5.30 0.45
CA PRO A 241 -30.46 5.00 1.75
C PRO A 241 -29.68 5.62 2.91
N ASP A 242 -30.41 6.21 3.86
CA ASP A 242 -29.82 6.68 5.10
C ASP A 242 -29.47 5.49 6.00
N ASP A 243 -28.30 5.52 6.60
CA ASP A 243 -27.96 4.72 7.76
C ASP A 243 -28.76 5.20 8.97
N THR A 244 -29.63 4.32 9.46
CA THR A 244 -30.53 4.58 10.59
C THR A 244 -29.91 4.21 11.94
N HIS A 245 -28.70 3.63 11.95
CA HIS A 245 -28.01 3.27 13.19
C HIS A 245 -27.27 4.47 13.75
N CYS A 246 -27.99 5.32 14.49
CA CYS A 246 -27.35 6.35 15.30
C CYS A 246 -26.79 5.70 16.57
N THR A 247 -25.48 5.50 16.65
CA THR A 247 -24.84 5.27 17.95
C THR A 247 -24.88 6.59 18.72
N GLU A 248 -25.40 6.59 19.94
CA GLU A 248 -25.63 7.82 20.72
C GLU A 248 -24.36 8.55 21.20
N ASP A 249 -23.16 8.05 20.90
CA ASP A 249 -21.93 8.59 21.47
C ASP A 249 -21.02 9.24 20.41
N ASN A 250 -20.91 10.57 20.49
CA ASN A 250 -19.69 11.35 20.21
C ASN A 250 -19.60 12.48 21.23
#